data_AF-A0A1Q7MVP6-F1
#
_entry.id   AF-A0A1Q7MVP6-F1
#
_cell.length_a   1.000
_cell.length_b   1.000
_cell.length_c   1.000
_cell.angle_alpha   90.00
_cell.angle_beta   90.00
_cell.angle_gamma   90.00
#
_symmetry.space_group_name_H-M   'P 1'
#
loop_
_entity.id
_entity.type
_entity.pdbx_description
1 polymer ?
#
loop_
_entity_poly.entity_id
_entity_poly.type
_entity_poly.pdbx_seq_one_letter_code
_entity_poly.pdbx_strand_id
1 'polypeptide(L)'
;MAIGCLATLPIVVAATGQTAGRTSAPPAAATPPSAQRALLDRYCVGCHNQRGKAAGLEPARKLTLDDLDIARIGEHADAWERVVRKLRAGMMPPAGSRRPDKATYDGFITWLENELDRNAMPYAPPPGLHRLNRTEYANVIRDVLDLDIEPGALLPSDDSTHGFDNMAGALGISSTLVEAYVSAAGKISRLAIGEPATPGLVVYRGTRGGMLVKHVFPSDGEYTLMVTPIFGDNMSPTGFGSVPCEKLEILVDGERVQLMDWQGSRRFGAPEANCGGANGQPASPSGQRGRGAAAGARPTEVPGGRRGGLLLTLRNEIPKMTVRLKTTAGAHMVGATFLQTNFAPLLDLDQHFMRDTLQTGPTPGFTFFPHVGTLRIEGPFNAVAAKDSTSRRRIFVCRPTAAVDETPCARKIIATLATRAFRHPASAAEVQSLVDFYTAGRKEGDFDHGIEMALARILADPRLIYRIEVEPAHVKAGQLYRLGDFELASRLSFFLWSTIPDEELLTLAGQGRLKDPAVLDRQVRRMLQDRRAEALAVNFAGQWLNLRGMQSVGPLPLVYPDFDDPLRQSMRREVELLFDSIVREDRSVVDLLTADYTFVNERLAKHYGIP
;
A
#
# COMPACT_ATOMS: atom_id res chain seq x y z
N MET A 1 19.10 64.98 -17.72
CA MET A 1 19.12 66.35 -17.16
C MET A 1 18.05 67.15 -17.89
N ALA A 2 16.86 67.28 -17.32
CA ALA A 2 15.83 68.28 -17.66
C ALA A 2 14.67 68.08 -16.67
N ILE A 3 14.58 69.01 -15.71
CA ILE A 3 13.52 69.13 -14.72
C ILE A 3 12.41 69.98 -15.36
N GLY A 4 11.15 69.59 -15.22
CA GLY A 4 9.99 70.36 -15.67
C GLY A 4 8.87 70.35 -14.62
N CYS A 5 8.87 71.38 -13.77
CA CYS A 5 7.75 71.76 -12.90
C CYS A 5 6.60 72.38 -13.73
N LEU A 6 5.33 72.13 -13.36
CA LEU A 6 4.46 73.13 -12.71
C LEU A 6 2.97 72.74 -12.64
N ALA A 7 2.40 73.17 -11.51
CA ALA A 7 1.03 73.67 -11.31
C ALA A 7 -0.11 72.69 -11.03
N THR A 8 -0.33 72.46 -9.73
CA THR A 8 -1.59 72.08 -9.10
C THR A 8 -2.58 73.24 -9.07
N LEU A 9 -3.81 73.02 -9.53
CA LEU A 9 -4.98 73.92 -9.41
C LEU A 9 -6.01 73.25 -8.48
N PRO A 10 -6.45 73.88 -7.37
CA PRO A 10 -7.51 73.35 -6.54
C PRO A 10 -8.87 73.86 -7.06
N ILE A 11 -9.77 72.95 -7.39
CA ILE A 11 -11.18 73.28 -7.68
C ILE A 11 -12.00 72.92 -6.44
N VAL A 12 -12.47 73.97 -5.77
CA VAL A 12 -13.49 73.93 -4.71
C VAL A 12 -14.85 73.81 -5.39
N VAL A 13 -15.56 72.69 -5.19
CA VAL A 13 -16.98 72.57 -5.52
C VAL A 13 -17.77 72.60 -4.23
N ALA A 14 -18.51 73.68 -4.03
CA ALA A 14 -19.52 73.83 -3.00
C ALA A 14 -20.73 72.95 -3.34
N ALA A 15 -21.03 71.96 -2.51
CA ALA A 15 -22.28 71.21 -2.56
C ALA A 15 -23.27 71.81 -1.56
N THR A 16 -24.31 72.44 -2.09
CA THR A 16 -25.45 72.97 -1.36
C THR A 16 -26.28 71.82 -0.78
N GLY A 17 -26.50 71.84 0.53
CA GLY A 17 -27.34 70.88 1.23
C GLY A 17 -28.83 71.10 0.93
N GLN A 18 -29.49 70.09 0.38
CA GLN A 18 -30.94 69.92 0.47
C GLN A 18 -31.22 68.72 1.37
N THR A 19 -31.69 68.99 2.59
CA THR A 19 -32.19 68.00 3.54
C THR A 19 -33.60 67.56 3.13
N ALA A 20 -33.70 66.56 2.27
CA ALA A 20 -34.94 65.80 2.10
C ALA A 20 -35.06 64.78 3.25
N GLY A 21 -36.03 65.02 4.14
CA GLY A 21 -36.33 64.12 5.26
C GLY A 21 -36.68 62.72 4.78
N ARG A 22 -35.87 61.73 5.13
CA ARG A 22 -36.23 60.32 5.01
C ARG A 22 -37.23 60.00 6.12
N THR A 23 -38.49 59.81 5.74
CA THR A 23 -39.48 59.11 6.55
C THR A 23 -38.95 57.72 6.90
N SER A 24 -38.70 57.49 8.18
CA SER A 24 -38.38 56.19 8.75
C SER A 24 -39.54 55.22 8.52
N ALA A 25 -39.29 54.15 7.78
CA ALA A 25 -40.19 53.00 7.75
C ALA A 25 -40.35 52.43 9.17
N PRO A 26 -41.53 51.91 9.55
CA PRO A 26 -41.71 51.20 10.81
C PRO A 26 -40.70 50.05 10.92
N PRO A 27 -40.14 49.78 12.11
CA PRO A 27 -39.26 48.63 12.29
C PRO A 27 -40.02 47.36 11.88
N ALA A 28 -39.38 46.54 11.05
CA ALA A 28 -39.90 45.22 10.70
C ALA A 28 -40.22 44.47 12.00
N ALA A 29 -41.44 43.94 12.09
CA ALA A 29 -41.87 43.13 13.22
C ALA A 29 -40.86 41.99 13.42
N ALA A 30 -40.31 41.88 14.63
CA ALA A 30 -39.33 40.86 14.97
C ALA A 30 -39.95 39.47 14.76
N THR A 31 -39.35 38.68 13.87
CA THR A 31 -39.64 37.26 13.73
C THR A 31 -39.52 36.59 15.11
N PRO A 32 -40.50 35.79 15.56
CA PRO A 32 -40.39 35.11 16.84
C PRO A 32 -39.09 34.29 16.91
N PRO A 33 -38.41 34.25 18.07
CA PRO A 33 -37.17 33.50 18.20
C PRO A 33 -37.41 32.03 17.86
N SER A 34 -36.53 31.44 17.05
CA SER A 34 -36.63 30.02 16.71
C SER A 34 -36.59 29.17 17.99
N ALA A 35 -37.17 27.97 17.94
CA ALA A 35 -37.20 27.06 19.08
C ALA A 35 -35.79 26.79 19.64
N GLN A 36 -34.78 26.81 18.77
CA GLN A 36 -33.37 26.66 19.09
C GLN A 36 -32.82 27.86 19.89
N ARG A 37 -33.21 29.10 19.57
CA ARG A 37 -32.81 30.27 20.35
C ARG A 37 -33.45 30.24 21.74
N ALA A 38 -34.74 29.91 21.81
CA ALA A 38 -35.45 29.79 23.08
C ALA A 38 -34.80 28.75 24.01
N LEU A 39 -34.27 27.66 23.45
CA LEU A 39 -33.53 26.65 24.20
C LEU A 39 -32.20 27.19 24.74
N LEU A 40 -31.41 27.86 23.91
CA LEU A 40 -30.18 28.54 24.34
C LEU A 40 -30.43 29.54 25.47
N ASP A 41 -31.45 30.38 25.31
CA ASP A 41 -31.79 31.41 26.29
C ASP A 41 -32.17 30.79 27.65
N ARG A 42 -32.92 29.68 27.61
CA ARG A 42 -33.42 29.00 28.80
C ARG A 42 -32.35 28.22 29.57
N TYR A 43 -31.40 27.58 28.87
CA TYR A 43 -30.48 26.62 29.48
C TYR A 43 -29.02 27.05 29.47
N CYS A 44 -28.62 27.98 28.60
CA CYS A 44 -27.22 28.34 28.39
C CYS A 44 -26.94 29.81 28.75
N VAL A 45 -27.74 30.74 28.23
CA VAL A 45 -27.49 32.18 28.33
C VAL A 45 -27.53 32.68 29.77
N GLY A 46 -28.29 32.04 30.66
CA GLY A 46 -28.27 32.40 32.09
C GLY A 46 -26.88 32.40 32.73
N CYS A 47 -25.95 31.56 32.23
CA CYS A 47 -24.55 31.54 32.66
C CYS A 47 -23.58 32.13 31.61
N HIS A 48 -23.85 31.91 30.33
CA HIS A 48 -22.99 32.29 29.20
C HIS A 48 -23.43 33.61 28.57
N ASN A 49 -23.29 34.71 29.31
CA ASN A 49 -23.67 36.05 28.85
C ASN A 49 -22.63 37.12 29.16
N GLN A 50 -22.71 38.27 28.49
CA GLN A 50 -21.79 39.40 28.67
C GLN A 50 -21.77 39.95 30.10
N ARG A 51 -22.90 39.94 30.82
CA ARG A 51 -22.95 40.39 32.22
C ARG A 51 -22.10 39.49 33.13
N GLY A 52 -22.15 38.18 32.93
CA GLY A 52 -21.35 37.21 33.68
C GLY A 52 -19.85 37.38 33.42
N LYS A 53 -19.49 37.70 32.17
CA LYS A 53 -18.12 38.07 31.78
C LYS A 53 -17.65 39.37 32.45
N ALA A 54 -18.45 40.43 32.40
CA ALA A 54 -18.15 41.70 33.05
C ALA A 54 -18.02 41.59 34.58
N ALA A 55 -18.65 40.58 35.19
CA ALA A 55 -18.56 40.28 36.62
C ALA A 55 -17.33 39.42 37.01
N GLY A 56 -16.40 39.13 36.08
CA GLY A 56 -15.15 38.43 36.39
C GLY A 56 -15.26 36.91 36.56
N LEU A 57 -16.36 36.28 36.10
CA LEU A 57 -16.58 34.82 36.17
C LEU A 57 -15.84 34.02 35.07
N GLU A 58 -14.79 34.62 34.51
CA GLU A 58 -13.97 34.15 33.37
C GLU A 58 -13.37 32.73 33.51
N PRO A 59 -12.89 32.25 34.68
CA PRO A 59 -12.19 30.97 34.75
C PRO A 59 -13.04 29.75 34.34
N ALA A 60 -14.37 29.87 34.39
CA ALA A 60 -15.32 28.79 34.04
C ALA A 60 -16.22 29.10 32.82
N ARG A 61 -16.22 30.33 32.28
CA ARG A 61 -17.26 30.84 31.35
C ARG A 61 -16.72 31.72 30.22
N LYS A 62 -15.72 31.23 29.48
CA LYS A 62 -15.06 31.94 28.36
C LYS A 62 -15.93 32.18 27.10
N LEU A 63 -17.25 31.98 27.18
CA LEU A 63 -18.14 32.01 26.02
C LEU A 63 -19.41 32.80 26.34
N THR A 64 -19.69 33.82 25.53
CA THR A 64 -20.85 34.71 25.59
C THR A 64 -21.79 34.35 24.44
N LEU A 65 -22.87 33.63 24.76
CA LEU A 65 -23.81 33.08 23.78
C LEU A 65 -24.97 34.03 23.46
N ASP A 66 -25.17 35.04 24.31
CA ASP A 66 -26.16 36.09 24.11
C ASP A 66 -25.90 36.90 22.84
N ASP A 67 -24.64 37.14 22.51
CA ASP A 67 -24.23 37.93 21.34
C ASP A 67 -24.09 37.12 20.05
N LEU A 68 -24.12 35.78 20.12
CA LEU A 68 -23.97 34.94 18.94
C LEU A 68 -25.32 34.75 18.24
N ASP A 69 -25.38 35.17 16.97
CA ASP A 69 -26.56 34.99 16.12
C ASP A 69 -26.62 33.55 15.60
N ILE A 70 -27.65 32.81 16.01
CA ILE A 70 -27.86 31.43 15.57
C ILE A 70 -28.37 31.32 14.14
N ALA A 71 -28.84 32.41 13.53
CA ALA A 71 -29.14 32.47 12.11
C ALA A 71 -27.86 32.57 11.25
N ARG A 72 -26.72 32.89 11.87
CA ARG A 72 -25.41 33.08 11.24
C ARG A 72 -24.32 32.30 11.96
N ILE A 73 -24.60 31.03 12.25
CA ILE A 73 -23.69 30.11 12.95
C ILE A 73 -22.29 30.06 12.30
N GLY A 74 -22.21 30.15 10.98
CA GLY A 74 -20.94 30.13 10.24
C GLY A 74 -19.98 31.28 10.58
N GLU A 75 -20.47 32.46 11.01
CA GLU A 75 -19.61 33.60 11.40
C GLU A 75 -18.77 33.32 12.65
N HIS A 76 -19.21 32.36 13.48
CA HIS A 76 -18.59 32.00 14.76
C HIS A 76 -18.48 30.48 14.93
N ALA A 77 -18.13 29.77 13.86
CA ALA A 77 -18.08 28.30 13.85
C ALA A 77 -17.20 27.71 14.97
N ASP A 78 -16.03 28.31 15.25
CA ASP A 78 -15.11 27.85 16.30
C ASP A 78 -15.74 27.87 17.70
N ALA A 79 -16.57 28.88 17.99
CA ALA A 79 -17.31 29.00 19.23
C ALA A 79 -18.38 27.92 19.33
N TRP A 80 -19.17 27.73 18.28
CA TRP A 80 -20.23 26.73 18.23
C TRP A 80 -19.71 25.29 18.25
N GLU A 81 -18.57 25.00 17.62
CA GLU A 81 -17.89 23.69 17.73
C GLU A 81 -17.43 23.39 19.16
N ARG A 82 -16.99 24.40 19.92
CA ARG A 82 -16.69 24.24 21.34
C ARG A 82 -17.96 23.92 22.13
N VAL A 83 -19.09 24.53 21.81
CA VAL A 83 -20.40 24.21 22.41
C VAL A 83 -20.77 22.76 22.11
N VAL A 84 -20.74 22.34 20.84
CA VAL A 84 -21.02 20.96 20.42
C VAL A 84 -20.15 19.96 21.20
N ARG A 85 -18.82 20.18 21.28
CA ARG A 85 -17.92 19.31 22.04
C ARG A 85 -18.32 19.17 23.52
N LYS A 86 -18.71 20.27 24.17
CA LYS A 86 -19.16 20.25 25.58
C LYS A 86 -20.52 19.59 25.77
N LEU A 87 -21.42 19.72 24.80
CA LEU A 87 -22.73 19.08 24.82
C LEU A 87 -22.61 17.56 24.55
N ARG A 88 -21.85 17.15 23.52
CA ARG A 88 -21.57 15.73 23.24
C ARG A 88 -20.90 15.02 24.41
N ALA A 89 -20.01 15.71 25.13
CA ALA A 89 -19.39 15.18 26.34
C ALA A 89 -20.30 15.21 27.60
N GLY A 90 -21.54 15.68 27.49
CA GLY A 90 -22.47 15.79 28.62
C GLY A 90 -22.03 16.76 29.72
N MET A 91 -21.03 17.61 29.46
CA MET A 91 -20.48 18.53 30.45
C MET A 91 -21.36 19.77 30.67
N MET A 92 -22.26 20.07 29.72
CA MET A 92 -23.13 21.26 29.75
C MET A 92 -24.60 20.90 29.51
N PRO A 93 -25.57 21.51 30.20
CA PRO A 93 -25.40 22.27 31.45
C PRO A 93 -24.74 21.42 32.56
N PRO A 94 -23.98 21.98 33.52
CA PRO A 94 -23.28 21.17 34.51
C PRO A 94 -24.24 20.42 35.44
N ALA A 95 -23.73 19.40 36.15
CA ALA A 95 -24.50 18.65 37.13
C ALA A 95 -25.14 19.60 38.17
N GLY A 96 -26.41 19.35 38.52
CA GLY A 96 -27.20 20.21 39.41
C GLY A 96 -27.88 21.42 38.75
N SER A 97 -27.58 21.71 37.48
CA SER A 97 -28.30 22.74 36.71
C SER A 97 -29.55 22.18 36.03
N ARG A 98 -30.47 23.07 35.65
CA ARG A 98 -31.64 22.70 34.83
C ARG A 98 -31.16 22.18 33.48
N ARG A 99 -31.64 21.01 33.05
CA ARG A 99 -31.33 20.41 31.74
C ARG A 99 -32.62 20.14 30.95
N PRO A 100 -32.57 20.18 29.61
CA PRO A 100 -33.65 19.66 28.79
C PRO A 100 -33.72 18.12 28.89
N ASP A 101 -34.82 17.53 28.42
CA ASP A 101 -34.92 16.09 28.27
C ASP A 101 -33.95 15.58 27.18
N LYS A 102 -33.68 14.27 27.18
CA LYS A 102 -32.68 13.65 26.31
C LYS A 102 -32.97 13.87 24.82
N ALA A 103 -34.23 13.75 24.38
CA ALA A 103 -34.58 13.89 22.97
C ALA A 103 -34.36 15.33 22.49
N THR A 104 -34.79 16.30 23.29
CA THR A 104 -34.55 17.73 23.02
C THR A 104 -33.05 18.07 23.02
N TYR A 105 -32.28 17.49 23.94
CA TYR A 105 -30.83 17.67 24.03
C TYR A 105 -30.10 17.14 22.79
N ASP A 106 -30.36 15.88 22.43
CA ASP A 106 -29.73 15.22 21.27
C ASP A 106 -30.15 15.89 19.95
N GLY A 107 -31.42 16.31 19.84
CA GLY A 107 -31.95 17.02 18.69
C GLY A 107 -31.31 18.39 18.49
N PHE A 108 -31.05 19.15 19.57
CA PHE A 108 -30.37 20.44 19.49
C PHE A 108 -28.91 20.28 19.03
N ILE A 109 -28.19 19.28 19.55
CA ILE A 109 -26.81 19.01 19.12
C ILE A 109 -26.77 18.66 17.63
N THR A 110 -27.64 17.74 17.20
CA THR A 110 -27.72 17.30 15.80
C THR A 110 -28.05 18.47 14.86
N TRP A 111 -28.98 19.35 15.26
CA TRP A 111 -29.27 20.55 14.48
C TRP A 111 -28.07 21.49 14.38
N LEU A 112 -27.37 21.75 15.49
CA LEU A 112 -26.22 22.66 15.51
C LEU A 112 -25.06 22.14 14.66
N GLU A 113 -24.77 20.83 14.72
CA GLU A 113 -23.83 20.14 13.85
C GLU A 113 -24.23 20.30 12.37
N ASN A 114 -25.50 20.01 12.03
CA ASN A 114 -25.98 20.14 10.65
C ASN A 114 -25.96 21.59 10.12
N GLU A 115 -26.14 22.60 10.96
CA GLU A 115 -26.00 24.01 10.56
C GLU A 115 -24.53 24.40 10.40
N LEU A 116 -23.64 23.94 11.29
CA LEU A 116 -22.20 24.14 11.15
C LEU A 116 -21.69 23.53 9.84
N ASP A 117 -22.08 22.30 9.54
CA ASP A 117 -21.68 21.59 8.32
C ASP A 117 -22.21 22.28 7.06
N ARG A 118 -23.45 22.76 7.07
CA ARG A 118 -24.05 23.51 5.95
C ARG A 118 -23.40 24.86 5.69
N ASN A 119 -22.88 25.51 6.73
CA ASN A 119 -22.26 26.83 6.66
C ASN A 119 -20.72 26.77 6.64
N ALA A 120 -20.13 25.58 6.72
CA ALA A 120 -18.69 25.41 6.68
C ALA A 120 -18.14 25.96 5.37
N MET A 121 -17.11 26.80 5.46
CA MET A 121 -16.37 27.21 4.26
C MET A 121 -15.80 25.96 3.60
N PRO A 122 -16.11 25.70 2.32
CA PRO A 122 -15.54 24.56 1.63
C PRO A 122 -14.02 24.61 1.69
N TYR A 123 -13.39 23.55 2.22
CA TYR A 123 -11.96 23.40 2.11
C TYR A 123 -11.61 23.13 0.64
N ALA A 124 -11.16 24.17 -0.04
CA ALA A 124 -10.79 24.16 -1.45
C ALA A 124 -9.30 24.49 -1.58
N PRO A 125 -8.40 23.49 -1.39
CA PRO A 125 -7.00 23.71 -1.63
C PRO A 125 -6.79 24.13 -3.09
N PRO A 126 -5.80 24.99 -3.38
CA PRO A 126 -5.56 25.44 -4.75
C PRO A 126 -5.31 24.24 -5.66
N PRO A 127 -5.79 24.28 -6.91
CA PRO A 127 -5.51 23.23 -7.87
C PRO A 127 -4.00 23.10 -8.06
N GLY A 128 -3.54 21.87 -8.20
CA GLY A 128 -2.11 21.59 -8.22
C GLY A 128 -1.77 20.29 -8.91
N LEU A 129 -0.50 20.17 -9.26
CA LEU A 129 0.08 18.93 -9.72
C LEU A 129 0.19 17.96 -8.54
N HIS A 130 -0.64 16.93 -8.53
CA HIS A 130 -0.55 15.90 -7.50
C HIS A 130 0.20 14.69 -8.05
N ARG A 131 1.50 14.60 -7.71
CA ARG A 131 2.34 13.45 -8.06
C ARG A 131 1.81 12.17 -7.43
N LEU A 132 1.89 11.04 -8.14
CA LEU A 132 1.67 9.74 -7.55
C LEU A 132 2.80 9.41 -6.56
N ASN A 133 2.45 8.97 -5.36
CA ASN A 133 3.43 8.37 -4.46
C ASN A 133 3.86 6.98 -4.98
N ARG A 134 4.89 6.37 -4.39
CA ARG A 134 5.39 5.03 -4.78
C ARG A 134 4.30 3.95 -4.81
N THR A 135 3.37 3.99 -3.86
CA THR A 135 2.29 2.99 -3.73
C THR A 135 1.25 3.16 -4.84
N GLU A 136 0.78 4.39 -5.05
CA GLU A 136 -0.13 4.77 -6.13
C GLU A 136 0.51 4.46 -7.49
N TYR A 137 1.79 4.76 -7.68
CA TYR A 137 2.52 4.42 -8.91
C TYR A 137 2.51 2.91 -9.16
N ALA A 138 2.86 2.09 -8.17
CA ALA A 138 2.83 0.64 -8.30
C ALA A 138 1.42 0.10 -8.60
N ASN A 139 0.39 0.63 -7.96
CA ASN A 139 -1.00 0.26 -8.23
C ASN A 139 -1.44 0.64 -9.64
N VAL A 140 -1.07 1.83 -10.11
CA VAL A 140 -1.37 2.28 -11.47
C VAL A 140 -0.67 1.40 -12.50
N ILE A 141 0.60 1.03 -12.28
CA ILE A 141 1.31 0.09 -13.16
C ILE A 141 0.61 -1.28 -13.18
N ARG A 142 0.16 -1.77 -12.03
CA ARG A 142 -0.65 -2.99 -11.94
C ARG A 142 -1.94 -2.88 -12.76
N ASP A 143 -2.69 -1.78 -12.66
CA ASP A 143 -3.98 -1.69 -13.35
C ASP A 143 -3.85 -1.41 -14.86
N VAL A 144 -2.80 -0.70 -15.26
CA VAL A 144 -2.50 -0.42 -16.68
C VAL A 144 -1.93 -1.67 -17.36
N LEU A 145 -1.02 -2.40 -16.70
CA LEU A 145 -0.19 -3.44 -17.33
C LEU A 145 -0.37 -4.85 -16.72
N ASP A 146 -1.21 -5.03 -15.72
CA ASP A 146 -1.34 -6.30 -14.96
C ASP A 146 0.03 -6.84 -14.49
N LEU A 147 0.84 -5.92 -13.95
CA LEU A 147 2.24 -6.16 -13.59
C LEU A 147 2.52 -5.64 -12.17
N ASP A 148 2.98 -6.54 -11.30
CA ASP A 148 3.49 -6.18 -9.98
C ASP A 148 4.94 -5.70 -10.07
N ILE A 149 5.22 -4.57 -9.42
CA ILE A 149 6.56 -3.98 -9.34
C ILE A 149 6.94 -3.70 -7.89
N GLU A 150 8.24 -3.67 -7.62
CA GLU A 150 8.80 -3.23 -6.33
C GLU A 150 9.20 -1.75 -6.43
N PRO A 151 8.32 -0.79 -6.07
CA PRO A 151 8.57 0.63 -6.31
C PRO A 151 9.79 1.14 -5.53
N GLY A 152 10.10 0.55 -4.38
CA GLY A 152 11.28 0.91 -3.58
C GLY A 152 12.62 0.61 -4.25
N ALA A 153 12.65 -0.30 -5.23
CA ALA A 153 13.83 -0.60 -6.03
C ALA A 153 13.98 0.32 -7.26
N LEU A 154 12.95 1.12 -7.58
CA LEU A 154 12.87 1.90 -8.81
C LEU A 154 12.86 3.42 -8.56
N LEU A 155 12.17 3.86 -7.53
CA LEU A 155 11.97 5.27 -7.19
C LEU A 155 12.55 5.56 -5.80
N PRO A 156 12.98 6.80 -5.49
CA PRO A 156 13.37 7.21 -4.13
C PRO A 156 12.14 7.37 -3.22
N SER A 157 12.35 7.43 -1.89
CA SER A 157 11.25 7.47 -0.91
C SER A 157 10.50 8.78 -0.97
N ASP A 158 9.19 8.71 -0.76
CA ASP A 158 8.35 9.90 -0.64
C ASP A 158 8.43 10.47 0.78
N ASP A 159 8.41 11.79 0.88
CA ASP A 159 8.33 12.49 2.16
C ASP A 159 6.91 12.35 2.75
N SER A 160 6.82 12.20 4.07
CA SER A 160 5.54 12.15 4.78
C SER A 160 5.26 13.49 5.47
N THR A 161 4.03 13.98 5.33
CA THR A 161 3.54 15.19 6.01
C THR A 161 2.22 14.88 6.70
N HIS A 162 2.09 15.26 7.98
CA HIS A 162 0.95 14.89 8.83
C HIS A 162 0.69 13.37 8.90
N GLY A 163 1.71 12.54 8.70
CA GLY A 163 1.61 11.08 8.66
C GLY A 163 1.22 10.52 7.30
N PHE A 164 0.99 11.34 6.28
CA PHE A 164 0.58 10.93 4.93
C PHE A 164 1.67 11.18 3.89
N ASP A 165 1.90 10.20 3.01
CA ASP A 165 2.88 10.20 1.91
C ASP A 165 2.26 10.50 0.54
N ASN A 166 0.96 10.86 0.50
CA ASN A 166 0.20 11.20 -0.72
C ASN A 166 -0.40 12.61 -0.65
N MET A 167 0.27 13.52 0.06
CA MET A 167 -0.15 14.91 0.16
C MET A 167 0.48 15.72 -0.98
N ALA A 168 -0.32 16.27 -1.88
CA ALA A 168 0.16 16.98 -3.07
C ALA A 168 1.23 18.05 -2.77
N GLY A 169 1.05 18.84 -1.71
CA GLY A 169 1.99 19.89 -1.30
C GLY A 169 3.33 19.40 -0.74
N ALA A 170 3.45 18.12 -0.39
CA ALA A 170 4.68 17.51 0.12
C ALA A 170 5.48 16.76 -0.94
N LEU A 171 4.86 16.45 -2.10
CA LEU A 171 5.47 15.62 -3.14
C LEU A 171 6.23 16.47 -4.17
N GLY A 172 7.33 17.09 -3.72
CA GLY A 172 8.25 17.84 -4.58
C GLY A 172 8.87 17.00 -5.70
N ILE A 173 9.40 17.67 -6.72
CA ILE A 173 10.14 17.05 -7.82
C ILE A 173 11.61 17.47 -7.77
N SER A 174 12.52 16.50 -7.98
CA SER A 174 13.95 16.74 -8.18
C SER A 174 14.36 16.20 -9.55
N SER A 175 15.51 16.65 -10.07
CA SER A 175 16.11 16.08 -11.28
C SER A 175 16.33 14.57 -11.14
N THR A 176 16.82 14.13 -9.98
CA THR A 176 17.03 12.71 -9.67
C THR A 176 15.74 11.90 -9.71
N LEU A 177 14.61 12.48 -9.30
CA LEU A 177 13.32 11.83 -9.36
C LEU A 177 12.83 11.67 -10.82
N VAL A 178 13.03 12.68 -11.66
CA VAL A 178 12.70 12.60 -13.09
C VAL A 178 13.51 11.50 -13.78
N GLU A 179 14.83 11.47 -13.54
CA GLU A 179 15.71 10.42 -14.06
C GLU A 179 15.27 9.02 -13.58
N ALA A 180 14.90 8.89 -12.31
CA ALA A 180 14.38 7.65 -11.74
C ALA A 180 13.09 7.20 -12.44
N TYR A 181 12.14 8.10 -12.72
CA TYR A 181 10.92 7.76 -13.47
C TYR A 181 11.20 7.31 -14.91
N VAL A 182 12.12 7.98 -15.63
CA VAL A 182 12.49 7.57 -16.98
C VAL A 182 13.19 6.19 -16.97
N SER A 183 14.08 5.96 -16.01
CA SER A 183 14.74 4.67 -15.82
C SER A 183 13.73 3.56 -15.45
N ALA A 184 12.81 3.85 -14.53
CA ALA A 184 11.75 2.94 -14.12
C ALA A 184 10.83 2.60 -15.30
N ALA A 185 10.40 3.61 -16.07
CA ALA A 185 9.56 3.43 -17.24
C ALA A 185 10.17 2.44 -18.24
N GLY A 186 11.45 2.59 -18.58
CA GLY A 186 12.16 1.67 -19.48
C GLY A 186 12.33 0.26 -18.90
N LYS A 187 12.56 0.12 -17.59
CA LYS A 187 12.64 -1.20 -16.93
C LYS A 187 11.28 -1.91 -16.93
N ILE A 188 10.22 -1.17 -16.63
CA ILE A 188 8.85 -1.68 -16.53
C ILE A 188 8.31 -2.05 -17.92
N SER A 189 8.56 -1.23 -18.96
CA SER A 189 8.13 -1.52 -20.33
C SER A 189 8.75 -2.82 -20.85
N ARG A 190 10.06 -3.00 -20.70
CA ARG A 190 10.74 -4.25 -21.09
C ARG A 190 10.23 -5.46 -20.32
N LEU A 191 9.99 -5.29 -19.01
CA LEU A 191 9.41 -6.35 -18.17
C LEU A 191 7.99 -6.72 -18.61
N ALA A 192 7.15 -5.73 -18.93
CA ALA A 192 5.76 -5.93 -19.33
C ALA A 192 5.62 -6.59 -20.72
N ILE A 193 6.53 -6.26 -21.64
CA ILE A 193 6.61 -6.88 -22.97
C ILE A 193 7.26 -8.27 -22.88
N GLY A 194 8.14 -8.50 -21.91
CA GLY A 194 8.88 -9.75 -21.71
C GLY A 194 10.09 -9.85 -22.64
N GLU A 195 10.84 -8.77 -22.81
CA GLU A 195 12.10 -8.79 -23.56
C GLU A 195 13.13 -9.73 -22.88
N PRO A 196 14.05 -10.36 -23.64
CA PRO A 196 15.11 -11.19 -23.07
C PRO A 196 15.95 -10.44 -22.05
N ALA A 197 15.81 -10.81 -20.77
CA ALA A 197 16.51 -10.18 -19.67
C ALA A 197 17.86 -10.84 -19.41
N THR A 198 18.80 -10.09 -18.84
CA THR A 198 20.04 -10.67 -18.32
C THR A 198 19.77 -11.39 -17.00
N PRO A 199 20.49 -12.47 -16.68
CA PRO A 199 20.32 -13.18 -15.42
C PRO A 199 20.45 -12.26 -14.21
N GLY A 200 19.45 -12.31 -13.33
CA GLY A 200 19.44 -11.65 -12.03
C GLY A 200 19.21 -12.66 -10.90
N LEU A 201 19.33 -12.18 -9.67
CA LEU A 201 19.07 -12.97 -8.46
C LEU A 201 18.05 -12.24 -7.58
N VAL A 202 16.98 -12.92 -7.21
CA VAL A 202 16.01 -12.48 -6.21
C VAL A 202 16.04 -13.43 -5.02
N VAL A 203 16.01 -12.89 -3.81
CA VAL A 203 16.08 -13.67 -2.57
C VAL A 203 14.87 -13.36 -1.71
N TYR A 204 14.09 -14.38 -1.39
CA TYR A 204 12.98 -14.33 -0.45
C TYR A 204 13.39 -14.98 0.88
N ARG A 205 12.87 -14.48 2.00
CA ARG A 205 13.04 -15.10 3.33
C ARG A 205 11.83 -15.98 3.63
N GLY A 206 12.08 -17.22 4.05
CA GLY A 206 11.04 -18.21 4.34
C GLY A 206 10.65 -18.29 5.81
N THR A 207 9.78 -19.26 6.12
CA THR A 207 9.29 -19.55 7.47
C THR A 207 9.46 -21.03 7.83
N ARG A 208 9.02 -21.42 9.03
CA ARG A 208 9.03 -22.82 9.48
C ARG A 208 8.17 -23.74 8.60
N GLY A 209 6.98 -23.29 8.19
CA GLY A 209 6.03 -24.06 7.38
C GLY A 209 6.31 -24.03 5.87
N GLY A 210 7.43 -23.39 5.47
CA GLY A 210 7.75 -23.13 4.09
C GLY A 210 7.45 -21.68 3.70
N MET A 211 7.22 -21.47 2.40
CA MET A 211 6.86 -20.19 1.84
C MET A 211 6.12 -20.36 0.52
N LEU A 212 5.29 -19.37 0.20
CA LEU A 212 4.63 -19.21 -1.08
C LEU A 212 4.75 -17.74 -1.49
N VAL A 213 5.41 -17.47 -2.61
CA VAL A 213 5.69 -16.10 -3.07
C VAL A 213 5.18 -15.91 -4.49
N LYS A 214 4.62 -14.74 -4.77
CA LYS A 214 4.35 -14.31 -6.14
C LYS A 214 5.63 -13.72 -6.72
N HIS A 215 6.15 -14.30 -7.79
CA HIS A 215 7.37 -13.84 -8.47
C HIS A 215 7.05 -13.48 -9.92
N VAL A 216 7.57 -12.34 -10.38
CA VAL A 216 7.45 -11.92 -11.78
C VAL A 216 8.72 -12.35 -12.52
N PHE A 217 8.60 -13.38 -13.34
CA PHE A 217 9.67 -13.84 -14.22
C PHE A 217 9.80 -12.89 -15.43
N PRO A 218 10.98 -12.32 -15.70
CA PRO A 218 11.10 -11.26 -16.71
C PRO A 218 11.04 -11.71 -18.17
N SER A 219 11.34 -12.98 -18.46
CA SER A 219 11.38 -13.51 -19.83
C SER A 219 11.09 -15.01 -19.82
N ASP A 220 10.75 -15.58 -20.97
CA ASP A 220 10.74 -17.04 -21.11
C ASP A 220 12.19 -17.54 -21.03
N GLY A 221 12.45 -18.57 -20.22
CA GLY A 221 13.83 -19.03 -20.05
C GLY A 221 14.02 -20.12 -19.02
N GLU A 222 15.28 -20.44 -18.77
CA GLU A 222 15.71 -21.37 -17.73
C GLU A 222 16.00 -20.61 -16.44
N TYR A 223 15.50 -21.13 -15.32
CA TYR A 223 15.67 -20.55 -14.00
C TYR A 223 16.19 -21.58 -13.02
N THR A 224 16.93 -21.10 -12.04
CA THR A 224 17.45 -21.89 -10.94
C THR A 224 16.80 -21.44 -9.64
N LEU A 225 16.08 -22.36 -9.00
CA LEU A 225 15.51 -22.17 -7.66
C LEU A 225 16.44 -22.85 -6.66
N MET A 226 17.00 -22.08 -5.73
CA MET A 226 17.84 -22.60 -4.66
C MET A 226 17.18 -22.34 -3.31
N VAL A 227 16.84 -23.41 -2.61
CA VAL A 227 16.33 -23.36 -1.24
C VAL A 227 17.50 -23.52 -0.30
N THR A 228 17.68 -22.55 0.59
CA THR A 228 18.69 -22.61 1.65
C THR A 228 17.95 -22.67 2.98
N PRO A 229 18.14 -23.72 3.81
CA PRO A 229 17.56 -23.78 5.13
C PRO A 229 18.23 -22.75 6.05
N ILE A 230 17.62 -22.48 7.19
CA ILE A 230 18.23 -21.60 8.18
C ILE A 230 19.49 -22.28 8.71
N PHE A 231 20.63 -21.62 8.53
CA PHE A 231 21.88 -21.98 9.19
C PHE A 231 22.05 -21.05 10.39
N GLY A 232 22.49 -21.60 11.53
CA GLY A 232 22.94 -20.76 12.62
C GLY A 232 24.08 -19.87 12.17
N ASP A 233 24.01 -18.64 12.63
CA ASP A 233 25.10 -17.69 12.68
C ASP A 233 26.38 -18.36 13.21
N ASN A 234 27.27 -18.77 12.30
CA ASN A 234 28.72 -19.04 12.45
C ASN A 234 29.29 -19.71 13.73
N MET A 235 28.48 -20.24 14.66
CA MET A 235 28.93 -20.78 15.95
C MET A 235 28.58 -22.25 16.18
N SER A 236 27.99 -22.94 15.19
CA SER A 236 27.82 -24.39 15.21
C SER A 236 28.20 -25.02 13.86
N PRO A 237 29.14 -26.00 13.83
CA PRO A 237 29.46 -26.75 12.61
C PRO A 237 28.34 -27.73 12.20
N THR A 238 27.28 -27.82 12.99
CA THR A 238 26.04 -28.53 12.67
C THR A 238 24.92 -27.49 12.56
N GLY A 239 24.60 -27.08 11.34
CA GLY A 239 23.47 -26.17 11.05
C GLY A 239 22.12 -26.69 11.54
N PHE A 240 21.06 -25.89 11.45
CA PHE A 240 19.72 -26.33 11.85
C PHE A 240 19.14 -27.35 10.85
N GLY A 241 18.24 -28.21 11.32
CA GLY A 241 17.68 -29.33 10.54
C GLY A 241 18.53 -30.59 10.64
N SER A 242 18.67 -31.18 11.83
CA SER A 242 19.46 -32.40 12.03
C SER A 242 18.72 -33.67 11.62
N VAL A 243 17.40 -33.60 11.45
CA VAL A 243 16.55 -34.73 11.07
C VAL A 243 16.68 -34.96 9.56
N PRO A 244 17.36 -36.02 9.10
CA PRO A 244 17.41 -36.33 7.68
C PRO A 244 16.08 -36.94 7.22
N CYS A 245 15.91 -37.06 5.90
CA CYS A 245 14.81 -37.73 5.21
C CYS A 245 13.46 -37.00 5.24
N GLU A 246 13.44 -35.76 5.72
CA GLU A 246 12.33 -34.85 5.51
C GLU A 246 12.20 -34.49 4.02
N LYS A 247 10.96 -34.37 3.53
CA LYS A 247 10.69 -34.12 2.10
C LYS A 247 10.51 -32.63 1.84
N LEU A 248 11.45 -32.02 1.13
CA LEU A 248 11.32 -30.65 0.59
C LEU A 248 10.59 -30.71 -0.75
N GLU A 249 9.45 -30.03 -0.83
CA GLU A 249 8.67 -29.82 -2.05
C GLU A 249 8.90 -28.41 -2.58
N ILE A 250 9.09 -28.31 -3.90
CA ILE A 250 9.10 -27.03 -4.63
C ILE A 250 7.95 -27.04 -5.63
N LEU A 251 7.15 -25.97 -5.60
CA LEU A 251 5.96 -25.78 -6.40
C LEU A 251 6.11 -24.56 -7.31
N VAL A 252 5.57 -24.63 -8.53
CA VAL A 252 5.34 -23.47 -9.40
C VAL A 252 3.89 -23.56 -9.88
N ASP A 253 3.11 -22.51 -9.64
CA ASP A 253 1.67 -22.42 -9.93
C ASP A 253 0.82 -23.58 -9.40
N GLY A 254 1.22 -24.10 -8.23
CA GLY A 254 0.56 -25.24 -7.58
C GLY A 254 1.00 -26.61 -8.11
N GLU A 255 1.81 -26.67 -9.17
CA GLU A 255 2.38 -27.91 -9.68
C GLU A 255 3.73 -28.22 -9.03
N ARG A 256 3.93 -29.48 -8.63
CA ARG A 256 5.19 -29.95 -8.04
C ARG A 256 6.26 -30.08 -9.10
N VAL A 257 7.27 -29.20 -9.00
CA VAL A 257 8.44 -29.21 -9.89
C VAL A 257 9.51 -30.17 -9.37
N GLN A 258 9.65 -30.28 -8.05
CA GLN A 258 10.63 -31.17 -7.44
C GLN A 258 10.19 -31.63 -6.04
N LEU A 259 10.53 -32.88 -5.71
CA LEU A 259 10.57 -33.40 -4.35
C LEU A 259 12.00 -33.85 -4.05
N MET A 260 12.58 -33.40 -2.93
CA MET A 260 13.95 -33.72 -2.54
C MET A 260 14.01 -34.26 -1.11
N ASP A 261 14.90 -35.21 -0.88
CA ASP A 261 15.23 -35.68 0.47
C ASP A 261 16.20 -34.73 1.14
N TRP A 262 15.79 -34.16 2.27
CA TRP A 262 16.67 -33.37 3.11
C TRP A 262 17.66 -34.28 3.82
N GLN A 263 18.93 -33.95 3.71
CA GLN A 263 20.00 -34.85 4.10
C GLN A 263 20.61 -34.54 5.48
N GLY A 264 20.04 -33.59 6.21
CA GLY A 264 20.56 -33.10 7.48
C GLY A 264 21.79 -32.19 7.33
N SER A 265 22.06 -31.40 8.36
CA SER A 265 23.31 -30.65 8.52
C SER A 265 24.48 -31.59 8.86
N ARG A 266 25.06 -32.22 7.83
CA ARG A 266 26.15 -33.20 7.99
C ARG A 266 27.52 -32.53 8.16
N ARG A 267 28.38 -33.12 9.02
CA ARG A 267 29.83 -32.84 9.01
C ARG A 267 30.41 -33.25 7.66
N PHE A 268 31.37 -32.47 7.14
CA PHE A 268 32.08 -32.80 5.90
C PHE A 268 32.58 -34.26 5.91
N GLY A 269 32.17 -35.04 4.91
CA GLY A 269 32.56 -36.45 4.75
C GLY A 269 31.64 -37.50 5.38
N ALA A 270 30.55 -37.12 6.07
CA ALA A 270 29.59 -38.10 6.59
C ALA A 270 28.72 -38.72 5.46
N PRO A 271 28.48 -40.05 5.48
CA PRO A 271 27.67 -40.73 4.48
C PRO A 271 26.23 -40.19 4.44
N GLU A 272 25.56 -40.39 3.30
CA GLU A 272 24.18 -39.95 3.14
C GLU A 272 23.23 -40.73 4.04
N ALA A 273 22.20 -40.05 4.54
CA ALA A 273 21.16 -40.73 5.28
C ALA A 273 20.38 -41.61 4.28
N ASN A 274 20.17 -42.87 4.65
CA ASN A 274 19.39 -43.79 3.84
C ASN A 274 17.89 -43.46 3.99
N CYS A 275 17.40 -42.58 3.12
CA CYS A 275 16.02 -42.09 3.18
C CYS A 275 14.99 -43.00 2.50
N GLY A 276 15.32 -44.29 2.33
CA GLY A 276 14.36 -45.32 1.93
C GLY A 276 13.60 -44.96 0.66
N GLY A 277 14.30 -44.91 -0.48
CA GLY A 277 13.63 -44.83 -1.77
C GLY A 277 12.77 -46.08 -1.98
N ALA A 278 11.54 -45.90 -2.46
CA ALA A 278 10.64 -46.98 -2.82
C ALA A 278 11.29 -47.94 -3.83
N ASN A 279 11.84 -49.05 -3.33
CA ASN A 279 11.93 -50.34 -3.98
C ASN A 279 12.11 -51.36 -2.87
N GLY A 280 11.00 -52.05 -2.55
CA GLY A 280 10.92 -52.98 -1.43
C GLY A 280 11.92 -54.13 -1.55
N GLN A 281 13.02 -54.03 -0.81
CA GLN A 281 13.72 -55.20 -0.31
C GLN A 281 13.94 -55.03 1.19
N PRO A 282 13.52 -56.02 2.01
CA PRO A 282 13.72 -55.94 3.46
C PRO A 282 15.22 -55.95 3.77
N ALA A 283 15.64 -55.00 4.60
CA ALA A 283 16.98 -54.99 5.16
C ALA A 283 17.22 -56.31 5.90
N SER A 284 18.21 -57.09 5.43
CA SER A 284 18.65 -58.30 6.13
C SER A 284 19.30 -57.91 7.46
N PRO A 285 18.95 -58.58 8.58
CA PRO A 285 19.59 -58.32 9.86
C PRO A 285 20.91 -59.10 9.90
N SER A 286 22.04 -58.43 9.75
CA SER A 286 23.32 -59.01 10.18
C SER A 286 23.65 -58.50 11.58
N GLY A 287 23.27 -59.30 12.57
CA GLY A 287 23.87 -59.23 13.90
C GLY A 287 25.24 -59.89 13.89
N GLN A 288 26.19 -59.35 14.66
CA GLN A 288 26.74 -60.02 15.85
C GLN A 288 27.92 -59.25 16.43
N ARG A 289 28.04 -59.42 17.74
CA ARG A 289 28.98 -58.82 18.68
C ARG A 289 30.43 -59.26 18.42
N GLY A 290 31.38 -58.39 18.80
CA GLY A 290 32.76 -58.78 19.08
C GLY A 290 33.47 -57.73 19.93
N ARG A 291 33.58 -57.98 21.24
CA ARG A 291 34.50 -57.28 22.16
C ARG A 291 35.94 -57.71 21.89
N GLY A 292 36.90 -56.81 21.97
CA GLY A 292 38.33 -57.13 22.00
C GLY A 292 39.18 -55.90 22.32
N ALA A 293 39.95 -55.97 23.39
CA ALA A 293 40.78 -54.91 23.96
C ALA A 293 42.24 -54.99 23.49
N ALA A 294 42.98 -53.91 23.81
CA ALA A 294 44.42 -53.82 24.07
C ALA A 294 45.39 -53.36 22.93
N ALA A 295 45.96 -52.17 23.18
CA ALA A 295 47.38 -51.84 23.30
C ALA A 295 48.38 -52.08 22.14
N GLY A 296 48.98 -50.96 21.69
CA GLY A 296 50.44 -50.78 21.67
C GLY A 296 51.16 -50.95 20.32
N ALA A 297 51.59 -49.84 19.71
CA ALA A 297 52.91 -49.71 19.06
C ALA A 297 53.21 -48.24 18.69
N ARG A 298 54.50 -47.91 18.76
CA ARG A 298 55.16 -46.59 18.79
C ARG A 298 55.33 -45.92 17.40
N PRO A 299 55.78 -44.64 17.37
CA PRO A 299 55.73 -43.76 16.20
C PRO A 299 57.00 -43.83 15.35
N THR A 300 56.87 -43.60 14.04
CA THR A 300 58.01 -43.33 13.14
C THR A 300 57.79 -42.03 12.39
N GLU A 301 58.61 -41.05 12.80
CA GLU A 301 59.27 -39.99 12.03
C GLU A 301 58.53 -39.25 10.90
N VAL A 302 58.35 -37.95 11.16
CA VAL A 302 58.19 -36.88 10.17
C VAL A 302 59.56 -36.58 9.54
N PRO A 303 59.61 -36.29 8.23
CA PRO A 303 60.26 -35.04 7.85
C PRO A 303 59.54 -34.28 6.73
N GLY A 304 59.56 -32.95 6.86
CA GLY A 304 59.67 -32.05 5.70
C GLY A 304 58.38 -31.41 5.23
N GLY A 305 58.08 -30.24 5.77
CA GLY A 305 56.96 -29.42 5.33
C GLY A 305 57.06 -28.95 3.88
N ARG A 306 55.91 -28.96 3.21
CA ARG A 306 55.57 -28.00 2.17
C ARG A 306 54.18 -27.46 2.48
N ARG A 307 54.10 -26.14 2.66
CA ARG A 307 52.86 -25.36 2.65
C ARG A 307 52.19 -25.57 1.28
N GLY A 308 51.29 -26.56 1.20
CA GLY A 308 50.42 -26.79 0.06
C GLY A 308 49.10 -26.07 0.31
N GLY A 309 48.81 -25.05 -0.50
CA GLY A 309 47.56 -24.32 -0.45
C GLY A 309 46.36 -25.25 -0.56
N LEU A 310 45.33 -24.94 0.21
CA LEU A 310 44.02 -25.57 0.15
C LEU A 310 43.38 -25.22 -1.21
N LEU A 311 43.77 -25.96 -2.25
CA LEU A 311 43.13 -25.89 -3.55
C LEU A 311 41.77 -26.58 -3.42
N LEU A 312 40.73 -25.79 -3.08
CA LEU A 312 39.34 -26.21 -3.23
C LEU A 312 39.10 -26.48 -4.71
N THR A 313 39.24 -27.75 -5.09
CA THR A 313 38.69 -28.26 -6.34
C THR A 313 37.17 -28.29 -6.18
N LEU A 314 36.53 -27.19 -6.57
CA LEU A 314 35.08 -27.11 -6.77
C LEU A 314 34.73 -28.13 -7.88
N ARG A 315 34.28 -29.32 -7.49
CA ARG A 315 33.48 -30.15 -8.40
C ARG A 315 32.23 -29.34 -8.75
N ASN A 316 31.91 -29.29 -10.05
CA ASN A 316 30.68 -28.76 -10.64
C ASN A 316 29.44 -29.60 -10.23
N GLU A 317 29.24 -29.83 -8.94
CA GLU A 317 28.02 -30.43 -8.42
C GLU A 317 27.12 -29.28 -7.94
N ILE A 318 25.99 -29.11 -8.62
CA ILE A 318 24.93 -28.17 -8.24
C ILE A 318 24.62 -28.34 -6.73
N PRO A 319 24.48 -27.26 -5.93
CA PRO A 319 24.17 -27.40 -4.51
C PRO A 319 22.92 -28.27 -4.31
N LYS A 320 22.96 -29.22 -3.36
CA LYS A 320 21.97 -30.31 -3.20
C LYS A 320 20.50 -29.88 -3.00
N MET A 321 20.18 -28.59 -2.94
CA MET A 321 18.81 -28.04 -2.84
C MET A 321 18.58 -27.00 -3.93
N THR A 322 18.91 -27.36 -5.16
CA THR A 322 18.79 -26.48 -6.32
C THR A 322 18.05 -27.20 -7.42
N VAL A 323 17.04 -26.54 -7.98
CA VAL A 323 16.20 -27.04 -9.06
C VAL A 323 16.36 -26.14 -10.25
N ARG A 324 16.57 -26.72 -11.42
CA ARG A 324 16.53 -26.01 -12.70
C ARG A 324 15.19 -26.28 -13.37
N LEU A 325 14.51 -25.24 -13.80
CA LEU A 325 13.25 -25.36 -14.53
C LEU A 325 13.21 -24.40 -15.71
N LYS A 326 12.31 -24.67 -16.65
CA LYS A 326 11.91 -23.73 -17.69
C LYS A 326 10.56 -23.15 -17.31
N THR A 327 10.42 -21.83 -17.35
CA THR A 327 9.14 -21.17 -17.13
C THR A 327 8.95 -20.01 -18.10
N THR A 328 7.72 -19.57 -18.22
CA THR A 328 7.32 -18.40 -19.01
C THR A 328 7.50 -17.10 -18.22
N ALA A 329 7.52 -15.98 -18.94
CA ALA A 329 7.48 -14.66 -18.35
C ALA A 329 6.12 -14.35 -17.70
N GLY A 330 6.13 -13.44 -16.73
CA GLY A 330 4.94 -12.96 -16.03
C GLY A 330 4.90 -13.40 -14.58
N ALA A 331 3.74 -13.21 -13.95
CA ALA A 331 3.55 -13.53 -12.55
C ALA A 331 3.25 -15.03 -12.36
N HIS A 332 4.03 -15.67 -11.49
CA HIS A 332 3.90 -17.07 -11.11
C HIS A 332 3.95 -17.21 -9.59
N MET A 333 3.28 -18.22 -9.05
CA MET A 333 3.35 -18.56 -7.63
C MET A 333 4.45 -19.59 -7.41
N VAL A 334 5.50 -19.24 -6.65
CA VAL A 334 6.61 -20.15 -6.33
C VAL A 334 6.52 -20.56 -4.86
N GLY A 335 6.41 -21.86 -4.61
CA GLY A 335 6.31 -22.45 -3.28
C GLY A 335 7.54 -23.28 -2.94
N ALA A 336 7.95 -23.25 -1.68
CA ALA A 336 8.92 -24.19 -1.11
C ALA A 336 8.46 -24.59 0.29
N THR A 337 8.28 -25.88 0.56
CA THR A 337 7.79 -26.35 1.86
C THR A 337 8.32 -27.73 2.23
N PHE A 338 8.45 -28.00 3.53
CA PHE A 338 8.71 -29.34 4.04
C PHE A 338 7.37 -30.04 4.30
N LEU A 339 7.06 -31.10 3.55
CA LEU A 339 5.75 -31.78 3.59
C LEU A 339 5.46 -32.45 4.94
N GLN A 340 6.50 -32.97 5.58
CA GLN A 340 6.42 -33.51 6.94
C GLN A 340 7.02 -32.48 7.89
N THR A 341 6.16 -31.90 8.71
CA THR A 341 6.55 -31.41 10.03
C THR A 341 5.91 -32.41 10.98
N ASN A 342 6.71 -33.40 11.38
CA ASN A 342 6.38 -34.47 12.33
C ASN A 342 5.27 -34.09 13.35
N PHE A 343 4.17 -34.87 13.37
CA PHE A 343 3.12 -34.89 14.42
C PHE A 343 3.40 -35.90 15.55
N ALA A 344 4.53 -36.63 15.50
CA ALA A 344 4.96 -37.48 16.58
C ALA A 344 5.28 -36.64 17.84
N PRO A 345 4.81 -37.04 19.02
CA PRO A 345 5.10 -36.33 20.25
C PRO A 345 6.61 -36.36 20.52
N LEU A 346 7.25 -35.20 20.40
CA LEU A 346 8.62 -35.01 20.86
C LEU A 346 8.59 -35.03 22.39
N LEU A 347 9.45 -35.85 23.00
CA LEU A 347 9.70 -35.87 24.44
C LEU A 347 10.73 -34.79 24.82
N ASP A 348 10.73 -33.68 24.10
CA ASP A 348 11.57 -32.53 24.41
C ASP A 348 10.95 -31.82 25.63
N LEU A 349 11.79 -31.20 26.48
CA LEU A 349 11.32 -30.46 27.67
C LEU A 349 10.42 -29.26 27.31
N ASP A 350 10.36 -28.87 26.04
CA ASP A 350 9.64 -27.70 25.53
C ASP A 350 8.90 -28.04 24.22
N GLN A 351 7.66 -27.56 24.05
CA GLN A 351 6.79 -27.91 22.92
C GLN A 351 7.09 -27.05 21.68
N HIS A 352 7.98 -27.53 20.82
CA HIS A 352 8.43 -26.86 19.58
C HIS A 352 7.33 -26.32 18.65
N PHE A 353 6.16 -26.97 18.62
CA PHE A 353 5.00 -26.61 17.79
C PHE A 353 4.17 -25.46 18.35
N MET A 354 4.43 -25.03 19.60
CA MET A 354 3.75 -23.91 20.26
C MET A 354 4.53 -22.59 20.15
N ARG A 355 5.78 -22.62 19.64
CA ARG A 355 6.65 -21.43 19.57
C ARG A 355 6.80 -20.92 18.15
N ASP A 356 6.67 -19.61 18.03
CA ASP A 356 6.52 -18.92 16.75
C ASP A 356 7.82 -18.28 16.22
N THR A 357 8.87 -18.12 17.04
CA THR A 357 10.16 -17.59 16.56
C THR A 357 11.06 -18.61 15.89
N LEU A 358 11.86 -18.18 14.91
CA LEU A 358 13.01 -18.92 14.41
C LEU A 358 14.12 -18.88 15.48
N GLN A 359 14.17 -19.86 16.38
CA GLN A 359 15.21 -19.94 17.40
C GLN A 359 16.54 -20.31 16.72
N THR A 360 17.45 -19.35 16.61
CA THR A 360 18.72 -19.50 15.87
C THR A 360 19.88 -20.00 16.73
N GLY A 361 19.62 -20.66 17.86
CA GLY A 361 20.67 -21.16 18.76
C GLY A 361 20.46 -22.61 19.20
N PRO A 362 21.53 -23.45 19.26
CA PRO A 362 21.43 -24.81 19.79
C PRO A 362 21.18 -24.72 21.30
N THR A 363 19.93 -24.99 21.70
CA THR A 363 19.62 -25.19 23.12
C THR A 363 19.74 -26.70 23.39
N PRO A 364 20.59 -27.15 24.34
CA PRO A 364 20.72 -28.57 24.64
C PRO A 364 19.35 -29.19 25.03
N GLY A 365 18.98 -30.31 24.40
CA GLY A 365 17.69 -30.99 24.64
C GLY A 365 16.55 -30.64 23.66
N PHE A 366 16.85 -30.01 22.53
CA PHE A 366 15.89 -29.55 21.52
C PHE A 366 16.10 -30.25 20.17
N THR A 367 15.02 -30.77 19.56
CA THR A 367 15.04 -31.33 18.20
C THR A 367 14.67 -30.26 17.15
N PHE A 368 15.56 -30.01 16.19
CA PHE A 368 15.32 -28.99 15.15
C PHE A 368 14.97 -29.62 13.79
N PHE A 369 13.72 -29.46 13.37
CA PHE A 369 13.28 -29.78 12.01
C PHE A 369 13.85 -28.79 10.99
N PRO A 370 14.05 -29.20 9.74
CA PRO A 370 14.46 -28.27 8.70
C PRO A 370 13.35 -27.26 8.41
N HIS A 371 13.76 -26.02 8.16
CA HIS A 371 12.86 -24.91 7.81
C HIS A 371 13.39 -24.22 6.56
N VAL A 372 12.48 -23.63 5.77
CA VAL A 372 12.88 -22.84 4.60
C VAL A 372 13.41 -21.50 5.10
N GLY A 373 14.72 -21.28 4.97
CA GLY A 373 15.36 -20.03 5.38
C GLY A 373 15.32 -18.97 4.29
N THR A 374 15.81 -19.32 3.11
CA THR A 374 15.69 -18.47 1.92
C THR A 374 15.35 -19.28 0.69
N LEU A 375 14.60 -18.65 -0.22
CA LEU A 375 14.40 -19.10 -1.59
C LEU A 375 15.08 -18.09 -2.51
N ARG A 376 16.05 -18.57 -3.28
CA ARG A 376 16.80 -17.80 -4.26
C ARG A 376 16.31 -18.17 -5.65
N ILE A 377 15.91 -17.20 -6.44
CA ILE A 377 15.49 -17.37 -7.83
C ILE A 377 16.54 -16.68 -8.70
N GLU A 378 17.23 -17.45 -9.53
CA GLU A 378 18.28 -16.97 -10.42
C GLU A 378 17.94 -17.25 -11.88
N GLY A 379 18.16 -16.28 -12.76
CA GLY A 379 17.85 -16.36 -14.19
C GLY A 379 17.24 -15.06 -14.71
N PRO A 380 16.71 -15.03 -15.94
CA PRO A 380 16.65 -16.14 -16.90
C PRO A 380 18.03 -16.46 -17.49
N PHE A 381 18.34 -17.74 -17.59
CA PHE A 381 19.37 -18.28 -18.47
C PHE A 381 18.73 -18.66 -19.80
N ASN A 382 19.46 -18.52 -20.91
CA ASN A 382 18.94 -18.79 -22.24
C ASN A 382 17.62 -18.05 -22.53
N ALA A 383 17.54 -16.78 -22.10
CA ALA A 383 16.35 -15.96 -22.17
C ALA A 383 15.89 -15.77 -23.62
N VAL A 384 14.59 -15.90 -23.85
CA VAL A 384 13.92 -15.59 -25.12
C VAL A 384 12.74 -14.66 -24.88
N ALA A 385 12.34 -13.95 -25.92
CA ALA A 385 11.22 -13.01 -25.84
C ALA A 385 9.93 -13.77 -25.49
N ALA A 386 9.19 -13.25 -24.52
CA ALA A 386 7.96 -13.87 -24.07
C ALA A 386 6.90 -13.88 -25.17
N LYS A 387 6.28 -15.03 -25.41
CA LYS A 387 5.17 -15.12 -26.37
C LYS A 387 3.86 -14.63 -25.76
N ASP A 388 3.63 -14.98 -24.50
CA ASP A 388 2.41 -14.67 -23.77
C ASP A 388 2.73 -14.40 -22.29
N SER A 389 1.95 -13.52 -21.68
CA SER A 389 1.99 -13.22 -20.24
C SER A 389 0.73 -12.42 -19.89
N THR A 390 0.39 -12.32 -18.60
CA THR A 390 -0.74 -11.48 -18.14
C THR A 390 -0.60 -10.04 -18.66
N SER A 391 0.59 -9.47 -18.58
CA SER A 391 0.89 -8.12 -19.09
C SER A 391 0.78 -8.00 -20.60
N ARG A 392 1.26 -8.99 -21.36
CA ARG A 392 1.11 -8.99 -22.82
C ARG A 392 -0.35 -9.04 -23.23
N ARG A 393 -1.18 -9.86 -22.58
CA ARG A 393 -2.64 -9.88 -22.84
C ARG A 393 -3.30 -8.55 -22.52
N ARG A 394 -2.81 -7.84 -21.49
CA ARG A 394 -3.29 -6.51 -21.11
C ARG A 394 -2.91 -5.42 -22.13
N ILE A 395 -1.70 -5.50 -22.70
CA ILE A 395 -1.13 -4.53 -23.65
C ILE A 395 -1.67 -4.76 -25.08
N PHE A 396 -1.55 -5.98 -25.59
CA PHE A 396 -1.80 -6.29 -27.00
C PHE A 396 -3.27 -6.59 -27.26
N VAL A 397 -4.11 -5.55 -27.28
CA VAL A 397 -5.56 -5.64 -27.61
C VAL A 397 -5.85 -6.00 -29.08
N CYS A 398 -4.81 -6.05 -29.91
CA CYS A 398 -4.81 -6.64 -31.24
C CYS A 398 -3.41 -7.16 -31.57
N ARG A 399 -3.31 -8.00 -32.59
CA ARG A 399 -2.04 -8.40 -33.22
C ARG A 399 -2.19 -8.22 -34.73
N PRO A 400 -1.20 -7.61 -35.41
CA PRO A 400 -1.27 -7.45 -36.85
C PRO A 400 -1.11 -8.80 -37.55
N THR A 401 -1.91 -9.04 -38.59
CA THR A 401 -1.84 -10.27 -39.43
C THR A 401 -1.05 -10.05 -40.72
N ALA A 402 -0.95 -8.81 -41.17
CA ALA A 402 -0.12 -8.39 -42.30
C ALA A 402 0.58 -7.05 -41.99
N ALA A 403 1.62 -6.72 -42.76
CA ALA A 403 2.40 -5.49 -42.58
C ALA A 403 1.53 -4.20 -42.65
N VAL A 404 0.46 -4.22 -43.46
CA VAL A 404 -0.49 -3.09 -43.58
C VAL A 404 -1.30 -2.87 -42.30
N ASP A 405 -1.45 -3.90 -41.47
CA ASP A 405 -2.23 -3.85 -40.22
C ASP A 405 -1.40 -3.37 -39.03
N GLU A 406 -0.06 -3.31 -39.15
CA GLU A 406 0.84 -2.95 -38.04
C GLU A 406 0.51 -1.56 -37.48
N THR A 407 0.53 -0.52 -38.31
CA THR A 407 0.31 0.86 -37.85
C THR A 407 -1.09 1.08 -37.27
N PRO A 408 -2.20 0.61 -37.90
CA PRO A 408 -3.52 0.67 -37.29
C PRO A 408 -3.62 -0.05 -35.95
N CYS A 409 -3.02 -1.24 -35.83
CA CYS A 409 -3.04 -2.00 -34.58
C CYS A 409 -2.20 -1.31 -33.48
N ALA A 410 -0.98 -0.85 -33.82
CA ALA A 410 -0.14 -0.10 -32.89
C ALA A 410 -0.84 1.15 -32.37
N ARG A 411 -1.47 1.93 -33.26
CA ARG A 411 -2.26 3.11 -32.86
C ARG A 411 -3.38 2.74 -31.88
N LYS A 412 -4.10 1.64 -32.11
CA LYS A 412 -5.17 1.16 -31.22
C LYS A 412 -4.63 0.77 -29.84
N ILE A 413 -3.51 0.03 -29.80
CA ILE A 413 -2.83 -0.35 -28.54
C ILE A 413 -2.42 0.91 -27.77
N ILE A 414 -1.70 1.82 -28.43
CA ILE A 414 -1.20 3.07 -27.84
C ILE A 414 -2.33 3.93 -27.33
N ALA A 415 -3.42 4.11 -28.10
CA ALA A 415 -4.57 4.88 -27.66
C ALA A 415 -5.26 4.27 -26.44
N THR A 416 -5.35 2.94 -26.38
CA THR A 416 -5.95 2.22 -25.23
C THR A 416 -5.10 2.39 -23.97
N LEU A 417 -3.79 2.19 -24.08
CA LEU A 417 -2.85 2.37 -22.98
C LEU A 417 -2.81 3.82 -22.49
N ALA A 418 -2.68 4.78 -23.41
CA ALA A 418 -2.66 6.21 -23.09
C ALA A 418 -3.95 6.66 -22.41
N THR A 419 -5.11 6.17 -22.86
CA THR A 419 -6.40 6.52 -22.25
C THR A 419 -6.49 6.05 -20.79
N ARG A 420 -6.02 4.84 -20.49
CA ARG A 420 -5.97 4.32 -19.11
C ARG A 420 -4.92 5.05 -18.27
N ALA A 421 -3.71 5.21 -18.81
CA ALA A 421 -2.57 5.84 -18.16
C ALA A 421 -2.84 7.31 -17.80
N PHE A 422 -3.37 8.09 -18.74
CA PHE A 422 -3.62 9.52 -18.58
C PHE A 422 -5.00 9.80 -17.97
N ARG A 423 -5.85 8.77 -17.84
CA ARG A 423 -7.15 8.81 -17.14
C ARG A 423 -8.17 9.72 -17.84
N HIS A 424 -8.01 9.90 -19.14
CA HIS A 424 -8.94 10.58 -20.04
C HIS A 424 -8.76 10.00 -21.45
N PRO A 425 -9.76 10.12 -22.35
CA PRO A 425 -9.60 9.77 -23.75
C PRO A 425 -8.39 10.49 -24.35
N ALA A 426 -7.41 9.73 -24.83
CA ALA A 426 -6.23 10.31 -25.46
C ALA A 426 -6.61 10.99 -26.78
N SER A 427 -6.23 12.25 -26.94
CA SER A 427 -6.46 13.03 -28.15
C SER A 427 -5.61 12.53 -29.32
N ALA A 428 -6.02 12.86 -30.54
CA ALA A 428 -5.30 12.43 -31.75
C ALA A 428 -3.83 12.91 -31.76
N ALA A 429 -3.56 14.10 -31.24
CA ALA A 429 -2.20 14.65 -31.14
C ALA A 429 -1.34 13.87 -30.14
N GLU A 430 -1.90 13.51 -28.98
CA GLU A 430 -1.20 12.73 -27.96
C GLU A 430 -0.90 11.32 -28.47
N VAL A 431 -1.87 10.68 -29.13
CA VAL A 431 -1.67 9.36 -29.75
C VAL A 431 -0.61 9.44 -30.85
N GLN A 432 -0.65 10.49 -31.70
CA GLN A 432 0.33 10.64 -32.77
C GLN A 432 1.76 10.77 -32.22
N SER A 433 1.98 11.62 -31.22
CA SER A 433 3.29 11.77 -30.60
C SER A 433 3.84 10.44 -30.05
N LEU A 434 2.98 9.60 -29.48
CA LEU A 434 3.36 8.27 -28.97
C LEU A 434 3.60 7.25 -30.11
N VAL A 435 2.86 7.34 -31.22
CA VAL A 435 3.08 6.53 -32.43
C VAL A 435 4.42 6.85 -33.08
N ASP A 436 4.94 8.07 -32.94
CA ASP A 436 6.27 8.42 -33.44
C ASP A 436 7.38 7.64 -32.70
N PHE A 437 7.23 7.44 -31.38
CA PHE A 437 8.12 6.56 -30.58
C PHE A 437 8.01 5.09 -31.01
N TYR A 438 6.79 4.62 -31.28
CA TYR A 438 6.59 3.29 -31.86
C TYR A 438 7.34 3.15 -33.20
N THR A 439 7.23 4.16 -34.06
CA THR A 439 7.87 4.14 -35.38
C THR A 439 9.40 4.15 -35.26
N ALA A 440 9.95 4.84 -34.27
CA ALA A 440 11.38 4.81 -33.98
C ALA A 440 11.83 3.42 -33.50
N GLY A 441 11.18 2.85 -32.47
CA GLY A 441 11.49 1.51 -31.98
C GLY A 441 11.31 0.43 -33.06
N ARG A 442 10.25 0.52 -33.87
CA ARG A 442 10.00 -0.42 -34.96
C ARG A 442 11.11 -0.45 -36.02
N LYS A 443 11.89 0.62 -36.18
CA LYS A 443 13.06 0.66 -37.08
C LYS A 443 14.26 -0.07 -36.50
N GLU A 444 14.39 -0.11 -35.18
CA GLU A 444 15.49 -0.72 -34.45
C GLU A 444 15.23 -2.19 -34.12
N GLY A 445 13.96 -2.61 -34.07
CA GLY A 445 13.54 -3.96 -33.75
C GLY A 445 12.27 -4.40 -34.47
N ASP A 446 11.45 -5.20 -33.78
CA ASP A 446 10.19 -5.73 -34.29
C ASP A 446 8.98 -4.89 -33.84
N PHE A 447 7.78 -5.40 -34.11
CA PHE A 447 6.53 -4.77 -33.68
C PHE A 447 6.47 -4.58 -32.16
N ASP A 448 6.89 -5.60 -31.40
CA ASP A 448 6.84 -5.59 -29.94
C ASP A 448 7.82 -4.56 -29.36
N HIS A 449 9.01 -4.43 -29.94
CA HIS A 449 9.97 -3.39 -29.57
C HIS A 449 9.46 -1.97 -29.87
N GLY A 450 8.74 -1.78 -30.98
CA GLY A 450 8.02 -0.52 -31.22
C GLY A 450 7.00 -0.21 -30.12
N ILE A 451 6.20 -1.20 -29.71
CA ILE A 451 5.21 -1.02 -28.64
C ILE A 451 5.88 -0.77 -27.29
N GLU A 452 7.01 -1.43 -27.01
CA GLU A 452 7.84 -1.22 -25.81
C GLU A 452 8.27 0.25 -25.70
N MET A 453 8.81 0.83 -26.78
CA MET A 453 9.27 2.22 -26.80
C MET A 453 8.14 3.23 -26.59
N ALA A 454 6.98 2.99 -27.20
CA ALA A 454 5.79 3.81 -26.97
C ALA A 454 5.28 3.67 -25.52
N LEU A 455 5.29 2.46 -24.98
CA LEU A 455 4.91 2.19 -23.60
C LEU A 455 5.86 2.87 -22.60
N ALA A 456 7.17 2.77 -22.80
CA ALA A 456 8.16 3.47 -21.99
C ALA A 456 7.87 4.99 -21.96
N ARG A 457 7.52 5.57 -23.11
CA ARG A 457 7.15 6.99 -23.19
C ARG A 457 5.85 7.32 -22.44
N ILE A 458 4.84 6.45 -22.48
CA ILE A 458 3.61 6.59 -21.68
C ILE A 458 3.93 6.55 -20.19
N LEU A 459 4.79 5.60 -19.77
CA LEU A 459 5.15 5.39 -18.37
C LEU A 459 6.01 6.50 -17.76
N ALA A 460 6.74 7.23 -18.60
CA ALA A 460 7.52 8.41 -18.19
C ALA A 460 6.75 9.74 -18.37
N ASP A 461 5.51 9.72 -18.89
CA ASP A 461 4.78 10.94 -19.17
C ASP A 461 4.28 11.64 -17.90
N PRO A 462 4.40 12.97 -17.79
CA PRO A 462 3.83 13.72 -16.67
C PRO A 462 2.34 13.45 -16.44
N ARG A 463 1.55 13.18 -17.49
CA ARG A 463 0.11 12.87 -17.34
C ARG A 463 -0.16 11.52 -16.68
N LEU A 464 0.79 10.58 -16.70
CA LEU A 464 0.72 9.38 -15.86
C LEU A 464 1.15 9.70 -14.43
N ILE A 465 2.30 10.35 -14.28
CA ILE A 465 2.98 10.60 -12.99
C ILE A 465 2.21 11.60 -12.11
N TYR A 466 1.44 12.50 -12.71
CA TYR A 466 0.67 13.53 -12.01
C TYR A 466 -0.82 13.40 -12.30
N ARG A 467 -1.62 13.59 -11.25
CA ARG A 467 -3.03 13.97 -11.36
C ARG A 467 -3.06 15.48 -11.49
N ILE A 468 -3.57 15.95 -12.62
CA ILE A 468 -3.59 17.36 -12.99
C ILE A 468 -5.05 17.82 -12.96
N GLU A 469 -5.35 18.82 -12.13
CA GLU A 469 -6.62 19.54 -12.11
C GLU A 469 -6.38 20.89 -12.81
N VAL A 470 -7.04 21.12 -13.94
CA VAL A 470 -6.83 22.30 -14.78
C VAL A 470 -7.84 23.37 -14.41
N GLU A 471 -7.33 24.52 -13.98
CA GLU A 471 -8.18 25.69 -13.72
C GLU A 471 -8.82 26.19 -15.03
N PRO A 472 -10.16 26.33 -15.09
CA PRO A 472 -10.82 26.89 -16.27
C PRO A 472 -10.41 28.35 -16.49
N ALA A 473 -10.09 28.72 -17.74
CA ALA A 473 -9.52 30.03 -18.09
C ALA A 473 -10.36 31.28 -17.71
N HIS A 474 -11.63 31.10 -17.31
CA HIS A 474 -12.56 32.17 -16.95
C HIS A 474 -12.77 32.31 -15.43
N VAL A 475 -12.08 31.52 -14.61
CA VAL A 475 -12.15 31.56 -13.15
C VAL A 475 -11.26 32.69 -12.63
N LYS A 476 -11.76 33.48 -11.68
CA LYS A 476 -10.96 34.52 -11.01
C LYS A 476 -10.13 33.90 -9.89
N ALA A 477 -8.98 34.51 -9.58
CA ALA A 477 -8.18 34.09 -8.43
C ALA A 477 -9.03 34.01 -7.15
N GLY A 478 -8.98 32.84 -6.48
CA GLY A 478 -9.75 32.57 -5.25
C GLY A 478 -11.22 32.19 -5.47
N GLN A 479 -11.71 32.16 -6.71
CA GLN A 479 -13.07 31.72 -7.02
C GLN A 479 -13.13 30.19 -7.05
N LEU A 480 -14.09 29.62 -6.34
CA LEU A 480 -14.38 28.19 -6.39
C LEU A 480 -14.90 27.82 -7.78
N TYR A 481 -14.40 26.71 -8.30
CA TYR A 481 -14.88 26.12 -9.54
C TYR A 481 -15.09 24.62 -9.38
N ARG A 482 -15.88 24.06 -10.28
CA ARG A 482 -16.17 22.63 -10.28
C ARG A 482 -15.14 21.90 -11.13
N LEU A 483 -14.61 20.80 -10.61
CA LEU A 483 -13.73 19.91 -11.37
C LEU A 483 -14.45 19.35 -12.61
N GLY A 484 -13.69 19.13 -13.68
CA GLY A 484 -14.17 18.38 -14.83
C GLY A 484 -14.48 16.93 -14.45
N ASP A 485 -15.36 16.28 -15.21
CA ASP A 485 -15.80 14.92 -14.87
C ASP A 485 -14.65 13.88 -14.89
N PHE A 486 -13.63 14.04 -15.74
CA PHE A 486 -12.43 13.17 -15.73
C PHE A 486 -11.53 13.42 -14.52
N GLU A 487 -11.39 14.68 -14.10
CA GLU A 487 -10.65 15.05 -12.90
C GLU A 487 -11.37 14.51 -11.65
N LEU A 488 -12.70 14.61 -11.62
CA LEU A 488 -13.54 14.04 -10.58
C LEU A 488 -13.42 12.51 -10.54
N ALA A 489 -13.45 11.84 -11.69
CA ALA A 489 -13.25 10.39 -11.78
C ALA A 489 -11.87 9.97 -11.24
N SER A 490 -10.82 10.68 -11.67
CA SER A 490 -9.45 10.47 -11.18
C SER A 490 -9.39 10.67 -9.66
N ARG A 491 -9.87 11.81 -9.15
CA ARG A 491 -9.86 12.12 -7.72
C ARG A 491 -10.61 11.07 -6.90
N LEU A 492 -11.79 10.64 -7.35
CA LEU A 492 -12.58 9.61 -6.69
C LEU A 492 -11.87 8.26 -6.67
N SER A 493 -11.30 7.84 -7.81
CA SER A 493 -10.59 6.56 -7.93
C SER A 493 -9.34 6.48 -7.06
N PHE A 494 -8.52 7.52 -6.99
CA PHE A 494 -7.35 7.49 -6.11
C PHE A 494 -7.71 7.62 -4.64
N PHE A 495 -8.79 8.33 -4.32
CA PHE A 495 -9.29 8.40 -2.95
C PHE A 495 -9.75 7.03 -2.45
N LEU A 496 -10.59 6.32 -3.22
CA LEU A 496 -11.16 5.04 -2.79
C LEU A 496 -10.28 3.84 -3.09
N TRP A 497 -9.59 3.82 -4.22
CA TRP A 497 -8.86 2.65 -4.74
C TRP A 497 -7.33 2.86 -4.82
N SER A 498 -6.83 4.07 -4.57
CA SER A 498 -5.40 4.42 -4.71
C SER A 498 -4.80 4.02 -6.07
N THR A 499 -5.59 4.14 -7.14
CA THR A 499 -5.25 3.77 -8.52
C THR A 499 -6.18 4.45 -9.53
N ILE A 500 -6.00 4.17 -10.83
CA ILE A 500 -6.77 4.74 -11.93
C ILE A 500 -8.28 4.41 -11.88
N PRO A 501 -9.14 5.27 -12.45
CA PRO A 501 -10.56 4.96 -12.63
C PRO A 501 -10.74 3.78 -13.58
N ASP A 502 -11.80 3.01 -13.38
CA ASP A 502 -12.17 1.93 -14.29
C ASP A 502 -12.95 2.46 -15.52
N GLU A 503 -13.23 1.55 -16.46
CA GLU A 503 -13.86 1.91 -17.74
C GLU A 503 -15.28 2.48 -17.55
N GLU A 504 -16.04 2.00 -16.58
CA GLU A 504 -17.38 2.53 -16.26
C GLU A 504 -17.29 3.98 -15.81
N LEU A 505 -16.38 4.28 -14.87
CA LEU A 505 -16.22 5.63 -14.34
C LEU A 505 -15.68 6.60 -15.41
N LEU A 506 -14.73 6.16 -16.24
CA LEU A 506 -14.24 6.93 -17.38
C LEU A 506 -15.34 7.17 -18.44
N THR A 507 -16.20 6.18 -18.69
CA THR A 507 -17.31 6.32 -19.64
C THR A 507 -18.33 7.33 -19.15
N LEU A 508 -18.74 7.26 -17.87
CA LEU A 508 -19.65 8.24 -17.26
C LEU A 508 -19.05 9.64 -17.25
N ALA A 509 -17.74 9.74 -17.03
CA ALA A 509 -17.04 11.01 -17.09
C ALA A 509 -17.03 11.58 -18.52
N GLY A 510 -16.79 10.76 -19.53
CA GLY A 510 -16.87 11.16 -20.94
C GLY A 510 -18.28 11.57 -21.38
N GLN A 511 -19.31 11.06 -20.71
CA GLN A 511 -20.71 11.47 -20.92
C GLN A 511 -21.09 12.74 -20.16
N GLY A 512 -20.21 13.28 -19.30
CA GLY A 512 -20.52 14.43 -18.46
C GLY A 512 -21.59 14.14 -17.39
N ARG A 513 -21.72 12.88 -16.96
CA ARG A 513 -22.77 12.44 -16.03
C ARG A 513 -22.28 12.31 -14.59
N LEU A 514 -20.97 12.30 -14.34
CA LEU A 514 -20.43 12.06 -13.00
C LEU A 514 -20.70 13.23 -12.04
N LYS A 515 -20.96 14.42 -12.60
CA LYS A 515 -21.43 15.58 -11.85
C LYS A 515 -22.89 15.51 -11.37
N ASP A 516 -23.69 14.55 -11.83
CA ASP A 516 -25.03 14.32 -11.28
C ASP A 516 -24.89 13.66 -9.88
N PRO A 517 -25.42 14.27 -8.80
CA PRO A 517 -25.31 13.72 -7.45
C PRO A 517 -25.82 12.28 -7.32
N ALA A 518 -26.89 11.91 -8.03
CA ALA A 518 -27.44 10.57 -7.97
C ALA A 518 -26.54 9.55 -8.72
N VAL A 519 -25.87 9.97 -9.79
CA VAL A 519 -24.88 9.14 -10.48
C VAL A 519 -23.64 8.98 -9.61
N LEU A 520 -23.16 10.08 -9.01
CA LEU A 520 -21.99 10.08 -8.14
C LEU A 520 -22.19 9.16 -6.93
N ASP A 521 -23.30 9.28 -6.20
CA ASP A 521 -23.61 8.41 -5.05
C ASP A 521 -23.62 6.93 -5.44
N ARG A 522 -24.27 6.57 -6.55
CA ARG A 522 -24.26 5.19 -7.05
C ARG A 522 -22.85 4.69 -7.37
N GLN A 523 -22.01 5.52 -8.00
CA GLN A 523 -20.63 5.14 -8.30
C GLN A 523 -19.78 5.00 -7.04
N VAL A 524 -19.91 5.90 -6.06
CA VAL A 524 -19.23 5.78 -4.76
C VAL A 524 -19.58 4.45 -4.09
N ARG A 525 -20.86 4.10 -3.99
CA ARG A 525 -21.32 2.83 -3.40
C ARG A 525 -20.79 1.61 -4.14
N ARG A 526 -20.84 1.62 -5.48
CA ARG A 526 -20.27 0.56 -6.32
C ARG A 526 -18.78 0.40 -6.06
N MET A 527 -18.06 1.52 -6.00
CA MET A 527 -16.62 1.51 -5.81
C MET A 527 -16.21 1.02 -4.42
N LEU A 528 -16.97 1.35 -3.38
CA LEU A 528 -16.77 0.83 -2.01
C LEU A 528 -17.01 -0.69 -1.90
N GLN A 529 -17.84 -1.26 -2.78
CA GLN A 529 -18.07 -2.71 -2.85
C GLN A 529 -16.98 -3.45 -3.64
N ASP A 530 -16.20 -2.76 -4.46
CA ASP A 530 -15.07 -3.35 -5.18
C ASP A 530 -13.94 -3.74 -4.20
N ARG A 531 -13.23 -4.84 -4.49
CA ARG A 531 -12.08 -5.28 -3.69
C ARG A 531 -11.01 -4.20 -3.57
N ARG A 532 -10.85 -3.35 -4.59
CA ARG A 532 -9.87 -2.25 -4.59
C ARG A 532 -10.10 -1.21 -3.49
N ALA A 533 -11.32 -1.10 -2.93
CA ALA A 533 -11.61 -0.19 -1.82
C ALA A 533 -10.84 -0.52 -0.53
N GLU A 534 -10.32 -1.74 -0.42
CA GLU A 534 -9.43 -2.14 0.67
C GLU A 534 -8.15 -1.27 0.73
N ALA A 535 -7.76 -0.66 -0.40
CA ALA A 535 -6.68 0.31 -0.46
C ALA A 535 -6.91 1.49 0.50
N LEU A 536 -8.16 1.87 0.79
CA LEU A 536 -8.46 2.89 1.78
C LEU A 536 -8.02 2.44 3.19
N ALA A 537 -8.34 1.21 3.59
CA ALA A 537 -7.86 0.68 4.87
C ALA A 537 -6.33 0.58 4.92
N VAL A 538 -5.72 -0.03 3.88
CA VAL A 538 -4.28 -0.28 3.84
C VAL A 538 -3.45 1.02 3.75
N ASN A 539 -3.93 2.02 2.99
CA ASN A 539 -3.19 3.25 2.74
C ASN A 539 -3.60 4.41 3.64
N PHE A 540 -4.90 4.64 3.84
CA PHE A 540 -5.35 5.73 4.71
C PHE A 540 -5.24 5.33 6.17
N ALA A 541 -5.90 4.25 6.61
CA ALA A 541 -5.85 3.85 8.02
C ALA A 541 -4.44 3.39 8.43
N GLY A 542 -3.73 2.69 7.55
CA GLY A 542 -2.34 2.28 7.78
C GLY A 542 -1.37 3.44 8.03
N GLN A 543 -1.65 4.63 7.47
CA GLN A 543 -0.89 5.85 7.70
C GLN A 543 -1.41 6.65 8.89
N TRP A 544 -2.73 6.85 8.95
CA TRP A 544 -3.39 7.60 10.02
C TRP A 544 -3.12 6.99 11.41
N LEU A 545 -3.20 5.67 11.52
CA LEU A 545 -2.93 4.92 12.76
C LEU A 545 -1.45 4.50 12.89
N ASN A 546 -0.58 4.91 11.96
CA ASN A 546 0.83 4.55 11.90
C ASN A 546 1.11 3.02 11.96
N LEU A 547 0.24 2.21 11.36
CA LEU A 547 0.40 0.74 11.31
C LEU A 547 1.65 0.34 10.52
N ARG A 548 2.06 1.17 9.54
CA ARG A 548 3.31 0.96 8.80
C ARG A 548 4.55 1.08 9.69
N GLY A 549 4.48 1.89 10.75
CA GLY A 549 5.53 2.04 11.74
C GLY A 549 5.76 0.80 12.62
N MET A 550 4.80 -0.14 12.68
CA MET A 550 4.91 -1.34 13.51
C MET A 550 6.13 -2.21 13.15
N GLN A 551 6.60 -2.16 11.90
CA GLN A 551 7.80 -2.90 11.48
C GLN A 551 9.09 -2.38 12.11
N SER A 552 9.11 -1.10 12.53
CA SER A 552 10.29 -0.47 13.14
C SER A 552 10.46 -0.78 14.63
N VAL A 553 9.44 -1.39 15.25
CA VAL A 553 9.42 -1.73 16.67
C VAL A 553 9.22 -3.23 16.83
N GLY A 554 9.99 -3.84 17.73
CA GLY A 554 9.85 -5.26 18.05
C GLY A 554 10.27 -5.50 19.50
N PRO A 555 9.59 -6.43 20.20
CA PRO A 555 10.00 -6.83 21.53
C PRO A 555 11.35 -7.55 21.50
N LEU A 556 12.04 -7.59 22.64
CA LEU A 556 13.28 -8.35 22.78
C LEU A 556 12.98 -9.85 22.58
N PRO A 557 13.59 -10.52 21.58
CA PRO A 557 13.28 -11.92 21.28
C PRO A 557 13.51 -12.89 22.44
N LEU A 558 14.44 -12.56 23.34
CA LEU A 558 14.72 -13.36 24.54
C LEU A 558 13.56 -13.32 25.55
N VAL A 559 12.79 -12.22 25.60
CA VAL A 559 11.69 -12.02 26.54
C VAL A 559 10.35 -12.41 25.92
N TYR A 560 10.17 -12.15 24.61
CA TYR A 560 8.95 -12.44 23.87
C TYR A 560 9.27 -13.36 22.68
N PRO A 561 9.60 -14.63 22.95
CA PRO A 561 10.06 -15.56 21.93
C PRO A 561 8.94 -16.07 21.02
N ASP A 562 7.70 -15.64 21.19
CA ASP A 562 6.60 -16.01 20.30
C ASP A 562 6.17 -14.84 19.40
N PHE A 563 6.83 -13.69 19.53
CA PHE A 563 6.60 -12.57 18.64
C PHE A 563 7.50 -12.64 17.41
N ASP A 564 6.89 -12.66 16.23
CA ASP A 564 7.57 -12.64 14.95
C ASP A 564 6.88 -11.73 13.91
N ASP A 565 7.47 -11.62 12.71
CA ASP A 565 6.92 -10.75 11.67
C ASP A 565 5.54 -11.21 11.13
N PRO A 566 5.29 -12.51 10.88
CA PRO A 566 3.94 -13.01 10.58
C PRO A 566 2.87 -12.67 11.64
N LEU A 567 3.19 -12.75 12.94
CA LEU A 567 2.28 -12.32 13.99
C LEU A 567 2.02 -10.81 13.91
N ARG A 568 3.08 -10.00 13.75
CA ARG A 568 2.95 -8.54 13.55
C ARG A 568 2.08 -8.21 12.33
N GLN A 569 2.26 -8.92 11.21
CA GLN A 569 1.44 -8.75 10.02
C GLN A 569 -0.03 -9.12 10.29
N SER A 570 -0.28 -10.16 11.09
CA SER A 570 -1.63 -10.55 11.51
C SER A 570 -2.29 -9.46 12.37
N MET A 571 -1.57 -8.90 13.35
CA MET A 571 -2.06 -7.77 14.17
C MET A 571 -2.34 -6.52 13.33
N ARG A 572 -1.46 -6.20 12.38
CA ARG A 572 -1.71 -5.10 11.45
C ARG A 572 -2.97 -5.36 10.61
N ARG A 573 -3.11 -6.59 10.10
CA ARG A 573 -4.23 -6.99 9.26
C ARG A 573 -5.57 -6.93 10.01
N GLU A 574 -5.59 -7.29 11.28
CA GLU A 574 -6.76 -7.15 12.15
C GLU A 574 -7.29 -5.71 12.15
N VAL A 575 -6.42 -4.72 12.40
CA VAL A 575 -6.82 -3.30 12.45
C VAL A 575 -7.28 -2.81 11.08
N GLU A 576 -6.60 -3.23 10.01
CA GLU A 576 -7.01 -2.92 8.63
C GLU A 576 -8.41 -3.48 8.31
N LEU A 577 -8.69 -4.73 8.68
CA LEU A 577 -10.00 -5.37 8.49
C LEU A 577 -11.10 -4.72 9.32
N LEU A 578 -10.80 -4.33 10.57
CA LEU A 578 -11.75 -3.60 11.41
C LEU A 578 -12.15 -2.27 10.76
N PHE A 579 -11.17 -1.48 10.33
CA PHE A 579 -11.43 -0.22 9.64
C PHE A 579 -12.20 -0.44 8.32
N ASP A 580 -11.79 -1.42 7.51
CA ASP A 580 -12.45 -1.76 6.25
C ASP A 580 -13.92 -2.15 6.46
N SER A 581 -14.23 -2.94 7.51
CA SER A 581 -15.60 -3.32 7.85
C SER A 581 -16.48 -2.10 8.16
N ILE A 582 -15.96 -1.14 8.92
CA ILE A 582 -16.69 0.07 9.30
C ILE A 582 -17.01 0.92 8.06
N VAL A 583 -16.04 1.08 7.16
CA VAL A 583 -16.24 1.85 5.92
C VAL A 583 -17.18 1.13 4.95
N ARG A 584 -16.96 -0.15 4.67
CA ARG A 584 -17.72 -0.90 3.66
C ARG A 584 -19.16 -1.15 4.06
N GLU A 585 -19.40 -1.38 5.35
CA GLU A 585 -20.73 -1.66 5.90
C GLU A 585 -21.46 -0.38 6.35
N ASP A 586 -20.86 0.80 6.13
CA ASP A 586 -21.42 2.11 6.53
C ASP A 586 -21.76 2.14 8.04
N ARG A 587 -20.87 1.57 8.86
CA ARG A 587 -21.04 1.52 10.32
C ARG A 587 -20.66 2.86 10.95
N SER A 588 -20.97 3.00 12.24
CA SER A 588 -20.62 4.21 12.98
C SER A 588 -19.10 4.32 13.10
N VAL A 589 -18.54 5.51 12.83
CA VAL A 589 -17.11 5.79 13.08
C VAL A 589 -16.72 5.59 14.55
N VAL A 590 -17.70 5.66 15.47
CA VAL A 590 -17.50 5.41 16.91
C VAL A 590 -17.15 3.94 17.19
N ASP A 591 -17.46 3.03 16.27
CA ASP A 591 -17.12 1.61 16.40
C ASP A 591 -15.60 1.40 16.39
N LEU A 592 -14.81 2.31 15.80
CA LEU A 592 -13.34 2.29 15.91
C LEU A 592 -12.85 2.34 17.36
N LEU A 593 -13.66 2.85 18.29
CA LEU A 593 -13.33 2.97 19.72
C LEU A 593 -14.12 2.00 20.60
N THR A 594 -15.23 1.46 20.10
CA THR A 594 -16.24 0.76 20.92
C THR A 594 -16.63 -0.62 20.40
N ALA A 595 -16.09 -1.06 19.27
CA ALA A 595 -16.34 -2.40 18.73
C ALA A 595 -16.02 -3.47 19.79
N ASP A 596 -16.97 -4.37 19.98
CA ASP A 596 -16.88 -5.57 20.83
C ASP A 596 -16.52 -6.83 20.03
N TYR A 597 -16.08 -6.64 18.78
CA TYR A 597 -15.68 -7.68 17.84
C TYR A 597 -14.38 -7.29 17.14
N THR A 598 -13.69 -8.28 16.56
CA THR A 598 -12.45 -8.08 15.79
C THR A 598 -12.27 -9.17 14.73
N PHE A 599 -11.22 -9.06 13.91
CA PHE A 599 -10.90 -9.97 12.80
C PHE A 599 -9.57 -10.67 13.04
N VAL A 600 -9.62 -11.92 13.51
CA VAL A 600 -8.44 -12.71 13.82
C VAL A 600 -8.31 -13.92 12.89
N ASN A 601 -7.08 -14.21 12.46
CA ASN A 601 -6.75 -15.52 11.90
C ASN A 601 -6.41 -16.51 13.03
N GLU A 602 -6.20 -17.78 12.71
CA GLU A 602 -5.90 -18.83 13.70
C GLU A 602 -4.72 -18.45 14.61
N ARG A 603 -3.66 -17.88 14.04
CA ARG A 603 -2.46 -17.46 14.77
C ARG A 603 -2.76 -16.38 15.79
N LEU A 604 -3.48 -15.34 15.37
CA LEU A 604 -3.83 -14.21 16.22
C LEU A 604 -4.86 -14.60 17.28
N ALA A 605 -5.83 -15.47 16.94
CA ALA A 605 -6.80 -16.02 17.87
C ALA A 605 -6.09 -16.78 19.01
N LYS A 606 -5.15 -17.68 18.68
CA LYS A 606 -4.31 -18.37 19.67
C LYS A 606 -3.52 -17.39 20.53
N HIS A 607 -2.94 -16.35 19.92
CA HIS A 607 -2.17 -15.34 20.65
C HIS A 607 -3.05 -14.54 21.65
N TYR A 608 -4.31 -14.26 21.31
CA TYR A 608 -5.26 -13.55 22.17
C TYR A 608 -6.03 -14.47 23.13
N GLY A 609 -5.87 -15.78 23.03
CA GLY A 609 -6.65 -16.74 23.82
C GLY A 609 -8.13 -16.80 23.41
N ILE A 610 -8.43 -16.47 22.16
CA ILE A 610 -9.77 -16.62 21.58
C ILE A 610 -9.95 -18.10 21.19
N PRO A 611 -11.00 -18.77 21.69
CA PRO A 611 -11.19 -20.22 21.56
C PRO A 611 -11.48 -20.70 20.12
#